data_AF-A0A060BUL1-F1
#
_entry.id   AF-A0A060BUL1-F1
#
_cell.length_a   1.000
_cell.length_b   1.000
_cell.length_c   1.000
_cell.angle_alpha   90.00
_cell.angle_beta   90.00
_cell.angle_gamma   90.00
#
_symmetry.space_group_name_H-M   'P 1'
#
loop_
_entity.id
_entity.type
_entity.pdbx_description
1 polymer ?
#
loop_
_entity_poly.entity_id
_entity_poly.type
_entity_poly.pdbx_seq_one_letter_code
_entity_poly.pdbx_strand_id
1 'polypeptide(L)'
;AACTKGPAPGVVIQQCSKPGMLALAYDDGPYEYTSELVDILDAAGAKATFFWTGTLYGCIYDRADAVKKAFASGHQVASHTW
;
A
#
# COMPACT_ATOMS: atom_id res chain seq x y z
N ALA A 1 -1.74 9.26 18.30
CA ALA A 1 -1.67 7.83 18.64
C ALA A 1 -0.23 7.50 19.02
N ALA A 2 0.01 6.74 20.09
CA ALA A 2 1.36 6.33 20.46
C ALA A 2 1.90 5.35 19.41
N CYS A 3 3.10 5.61 18.87
CA CYS A 3 3.81 4.66 18.03
C CYS A 3 4.20 3.45 18.88
N THR A 4 3.44 2.37 18.80
CA THR A 4 3.85 1.08 19.32
C THR A 4 4.99 0.54 18.47
N LYS A 5 6.00 -0.05 19.11
CA LYS A 5 7.15 -0.69 18.44
C LYS A 5 6.63 -1.73 17.44
N GLY A 6 6.96 -1.56 16.16
CA GLY A 6 6.67 -2.54 15.12
C GLY A 6 7.50 -3.82 15.27
N PRO A 7 7.30 -4.81 14.38
CA PRO A 7 8.12 -6.01 14.31
C PRO A 7 9.62 -5.68 14.19
N ALA A 8 10.47 -6.59 14.66
CA ALA A 8 11.91 -6.43 14.47
C ALA A 8 12.25 -6.40 12.97
N PRO A 9 13.18 -5.54 12.53
CA PRO A 9 13.62 -5.51 11.13
C PRO A 9 14.27 -6.85 10.75
N GLY A 10 14.19 -7.21 9.45
CA GLY A 10 14.79 -8.43 8.92
C GLY A 10 14.02 -9.72 9.24
N VAL A 11 12.80 -9.63 9.77
CA VAL A 11 11.93 -10.77 10.04
C VAL A 11 10.80 -10.82 9.02
N VAL A 12 10.54 -12.00 8.46
CA VAL A 12 9.41 -12.23 7.55
C VAL A 12 8.11 -12.24 8.35
N ILE A 13 7.15 -11.41 7.94
CA ILE A 13 5.82 -11.31 8.57
C ILE A 13 4.80 -11.91 7.61
N GLN A 14 4.06 -12.92 8.06
CA GLN A 14 3.10 -13.65 7.23
C GLN A 14 1.67 -13.60 7.77
N GLN A 15 1.46 -13.03 8.96
CA GLN A 15 0.16 -12.99 9.61
C GLN A 15 -0.04 -11.68 10.37
N CYS A 16 -1.31 -11.27 10.47
CA CYS A 16 -1.71 -10.15 11.34
C CYS A 16 -1.47 -10.50 12.81
N SER A 17 -1.20 -9.49 13.65
CA SER A 17 -0.96 -9.69 15.08
C SER A 17 -2.23 -9.93 15.90
N LYS A 18 -3.41 -9.77 15.30
CA LYS A 18 -4.72 -9.94 15.96
C LYS A 18 -5.62 -10.86 15.11
N PRO A 19 -6.43 -11.71 15.75
CA PRO A 19 -7.38 -12.57 15.04
C PRO A 19 -8.47 -11.76 14.34
N GLY A 20 -9.06 -12.33 13.27
CA GLY A 20 -10.14 -11.70 12.52
C GLY A 20 -9.72 -10.50 11.66
N MET A 21 -8.41 -10.26 11.51
CA MET A 21 -7.88 -9.22 10.63
C MET A 21 -7.53 -9.78 9.25
N LEU A 22 -7.86 -9.00 8.22
CA LEU A 22 -7.38 -9.19 6.86
C LEU A 22 -6.66 -7.90 6.44
N ALA A 23 -5.44 -8.06 5.92
CA ALA A 23 -4.66 -6.95 5.37
C ALA A 23 -4.54 -7.15 3.86
N LEU A 24 -5.27 -6.36 3.08
CA LEU A 24 -5.13 -6.34 1.63
C LEU A 24 -3.79 -5.69 1.26
N ALA A 25 -2.99 -6.39 0.47
CA ALA A 25 -1.70 -5.94 -0.02
C ALA A 25 -1.66 -6.04 -1.54
N TYR A 26 -1.18 -4.99 -2.20
CA TYR A 26 -0.99 -4.92 -3.64
C TYR A 26 0.46 -4.54 -3.94
N ASP A 27 1.10 -5.31 -4.81
CA ASP A 27 2.51 -5.15 -5.18
C ASP A 27 2.65 -4.42 -6.54
N ASP A 28 3.89 -4.13 -6.91
CA ASP A 28 4.37 -3.71 -8.22
C ASP A 28 3.98 -2.32 -8.74
N GLY A 29 2.84 -1.75 -8.33
CA GLY A 29 2.35 -0.45 -8.81
C GLY A 29 3.32 0.73 -8.58
N PRO A 30 2.97 1.95 -9.05
CA PRO A 30 1.68 2.34 -9.60
C PRO A 30 1.53 2.00 -11.09
N TYR A 31 0.31 1.70 -11.51
CA TYR A 31 -0.03 1.46 -12.92
C TYR A 31 -1.41 2.04 -13.28
N GLU A 32 -1.90 1.76 -14.49
CA GLU A 32 -3.13 2.35 -15.03
C GLU A 32 -4.37 2.12 -14.16
N TYR A 33 -4.44 0.99 -13.44
CA TYR A 33 -5.57 0.62 -12.59
C TYR A 33 -5.47 1.13 -11.14
N THR A 34 -4.34 1.69 -10.71
CA THR A 34 -4.12 2.02 -9.29
C THR A 34 -5.14 3.02 -8.77
N SER A 35 -5.47 4.06 -9.55
CA SER A 35 -6.44 5.08 -9.12
C SER A 35 -7.85 4.50 -8.95
N GLU A 36 -8.29 3.66 -9.88
CA GLU A 36 -9.59 2.98 -9.83
C GLU A 36 -9.66 1.99 -8.66
N LEU A 37 -8.57 1.25 -8.42
CA LEU A 37 -8.48 0.34 -7.27
C LEU A 37 -8.63 1.10 -5.94
N VAL A 38 -8.04 2.29 -5.81
CA VAL A 38 -8.23 3.15 -4.63
C VAL A 38 -9.70 3.55 -4.48
N ASP A 39 -10.38 3.94 -5.57
CA ASP A 39 -11.81 4.30 -5.52
C ASP A 39 -12.68 3.13 -5.07
N ILE A 40 -12.41 1.92 -5.58
CA ILE A 40 -13.13 0.70 -5.19
C ILE A 40 -12.94 0.41 -3.70
N LEU A 41 -11.70 0.50 -3.20
CA LEU A 41 -11.41 0.25 -1.79
C LEU A 41 -12.08 1.28 -0.88
N ASP A 42 -12.04 2.56 -1.26
CA ASP A 42 -12.69 3.63 -0.50
C ASP A 42 -14.22 3.49 -0.51
N ALA A 43 -14.82 3.14 -1.65
CA ALA A 43 -16.26 2.86 -1.75
C ALA A 43 -16.68 1.66 -0.88
N ALA A 44 -15.81 0.67 -0.73
CA ALA A 44 -16.01 -0.47 0.16
C ALA A 44 -15.70 -0.18 1.64
N GLY A 45 -15.20 1.02 1.97
CA GLY A 45 -14.73 1.37 3.32
C GLY A 45 -13.49 0.57 3.75
N ALA A 46 -12.77 -0.04 2.81
CA ALA A 46 -11.62 -0.88 3.05
C ALA A 46 -10.31 -0.07 3.01
N LYS A 47 -9.31 -0.52 3.78
CA LYS A 47 -7.94 -0.01 3.71
C LYS A 47 -7.00 -1.12 3.26
N ALA A 48 -5.92 -0.70 2.62
CA ALA A 48 -4.96 -1.58 1.98
C ALA A 48 -3.55 -1.03 2.15
N THR A 49 -2.57 -1.88 1.89
CA THR A 49 -1.16 -1.53 1.79
C THR A 49 -0.72 -1.70 0.33
N PHE A 50 -0.03 -0.70 -0.19
CA PHE A 50 0.56 -0.74 -1.52
C PHE A 50 2.08 -0.80 -1.39
N PHE A 51 2.68 -1.84 -1.93
CA PHE A 51 4.12 -2.00 -2.05
C PHE A 51 4.53 -1.50 -3.45
N TRP A 52 5.09 -0.30 -3.49
CA TRP A 52 5.37 0.42 -4.75
C TRP A 52 6.76 0.09 -5.30
N THR A 53 6.87 -0.10 -6.61
CA THR A 53 8.15 -0.08 -7.33
C THR A 53 8.43 1.33 -7.86
N GLY A 54 9.69 1.63 -8.14
CA GLY A 54 10.10 2.92 -8.70
C GLY A 54 10.02 3.00 -10.23
N THR A 55 10.22 1.89 -10.94
CA THR A 55 10.49 1.86 -12.39
C THR A 55 9.89 0.68 -13.16
N LEU A 56 9.21 -0.27 -12.51
CA LEU A 56 8.74 -1.50 -13.16
C LEU A 56 7.76 -1.23 -14.32
N TYR A 57 6.83 -0.29 -14.15
CA TYR A 57 5.82 0.07 -15.15
C TYR A 57 5.94 1.52 -15.64
N GLY A 58 7.18 2.00 -15.72
CA GLY A 58 7.50 3.42 -15.91
C GLY A 58 7.91 4.06 -14.59
N CYS A 59 8.31 5.34 -14.63
CA CYS A 59 8.79 5.99 -13.41
C CYS A 59 7.62 6.29 -12.47
N ILE A 60 7.78 5.99 -11.18
CA ILE A 60 6.77 6.27 -10.14
C ILE A 60 6.34 7.73 -10.13
N TYR A 61 7.23 8.65 -10.54
CA TYR A 61 6.93 10.08 -10.66
C TYR A 61 5.92 10.41 -11.77
N ASP A 62 5.89 9.62 -12.85
CA ASP A 62 4.94 9.79 -13.96
C ASP A 62 3.49 9.45 -13.54
N ARG A 63 3.33 8.71 -12.43
CA ARG A 63 2.05 8.32 -11.86
C ARG A 63 1.93 8.72 -10.38
N ALA A 64 2.66 9.77 -9.97
CA ALA A 64 2.71 10.22 -8.58
C ALA A 64 1.34 10.58 -8.00
N ASP A 65 0.40 11.01 -8.85
CA ASP A 65 -0.95 11.35 -8.41
C ASP A 65 -1.71 10.14 -7.87
N ALA A 66 -1.51 8.94 -8.45
CA ALA A 66 -2.13 7.71 -7.93
C ALA A 66 -1.53 7.32 -6.57
N VAL A 67 -0.22 7.48 -6.39
CA VAL A 67 0.47 7.22 -5.10
C VAL A 67 0.00 8.21 -4.03
N LYS A 68 -0.07 9.50 -4.37
CA LYS A 68 -0.60 10.55 -3.48
C LYS A 68 -2.06 10.32 -3.13
N LYS A 69 -2.89 9.90 -4.09
CA LYS A 69 -4.29 9.55 -3.86
C LYS A 69 -4.41 8.42 -2.84
N ALA A 70 -3.68 7.32 -3.03
CA ALA A 70 -3.68 6.21 -2.07
C ALA A 70 -3.29 6.67 -0.65
N PHE A 71 -2.25 7.49 -0.53
CA PHE A 71 -1.85 8.06 0.75
C PHE A 71 -2.92 8.98 1.37
N ALA A 72 -3.49 9.90 0.58
CA ALA A 72 -4.50 10.85 1.03
C ALA A 72 -5.81 10.14 1.45
N SER A 73 -6.15 9.03 0.80
CA SER A 73 -7.25 8.14 1.16
C SER A 73 -6.95 7.30 2.42
N GLY A 74 -5.74 7.36 2.99
CA GLY A 74 -5.38 6.65 4.22
C GLY A 74 -4.94 5.21 4.01
N HIS A 75 -4.58 4.82 2.79
CA HIS A 75 -3.87 3.56 2.54
C HIS A 75 -2.41 3.67 2.97
N GLN A 76 -1.79 2.52 3.29
CA GLN A 76 -0.38 2.47 3.64
C GLN A 76 0.49 2.46 2.37
N VAL A 77 1.52 3.30 2.36
CA VAL A 77 2.58 3.34 1.33
C VAL A 77 3.79 2.57 1.84
N ALA A 78 4.23 1.55 1.10
CA ALA A 78 5.37 0.71 1.44
C ALA A 78 6.30 0.51 0.23
N SER A 79 7.55 0.13 0.49
CA SER A 79 8.55 -0.09 -0.57
C SER A 79 8.46 -1.50 -1.13
N HIS A 80 8.44 -1.62 -2.46
CA HIS A 80 8.73 -2.84 -3.20
C HIS A 80 9.99 -2.68 -4.05
N THR A 81 11.01 -2.06 -3.47
CA THR A 81 12.24 -1.65 -4.17
C THR A 81 12.00 -0.51 -5.18
N TRP A 82 12.92 -0.33 -6.13
CA TRP A 82 12.92 0.72 -7.16
C TRP A 82 12.65 0.08 -8.50
#